data_AF-A0A927RWN5-F1
#
_entry.id   AF-A0A927RWN5-F1
#
_cell.length_a   1.000
_cell.length_b   1.000
_cell.length_c   1.000
_cell.angle_alpha   90.00
_cell.angle_beta   90.00
_cell.angle_gamma   90.00
#
_symmetry.space_group_name_H-M   'P 1'
#
loop_
_entity.id
_entity.type
_entity.pdbx_description
1 polymer ?
#
loop_
_entity_poly.entity_id
_entity_poly.type
_entity_poly.pdbx_seq_one_letter_code
_entity_poly.pdbx_strand_id
1 'polypeptide(L)'
;MSVLTDLIFAGSNAVAGLTENAVNEAIAKYGADAKVAFPDTAYFFPTIYAATGVKVSTLGDLPACVGVLKGLISNKPELGDALNAGLATAVGAEIIEGLKYAASENPYAEDSGIGFVPDPIIRSLGVPLVTGDIPGVAVVLGKADDPANAVNVIKDYQSKGILTFLVGDVIEQAIEGGVKLGLEFRVVPLGHDVTSVIHVVTVAIRAALIFGGVQPGDLGALLTYTKERVPAFVNTFGALNEVVVSAGAGAIALGFPVIVDVDLGENQVPGALESVTDHALTVKKSLELRNIKIKVKELPIPVAFASAFEGEIIRKADMKVEFYSGKGVTAELVKMADIDAVEDHSIVIDGPDFDTGDVNYNLATCIQVAGAKMQADFESVIERRIHTWYNYMEGVMHTGQRNQFRIRISKEAFEKGLRLKHFGEVLYTMIMDEFDAVVDKCQITFITDPAKAE
;
A
#
# COMPACT_ATOMS: atom_id res chain seq x y z
N MET A 1 37.08 9.04 -3.61
CA MET A 1 35.85 8.75 -2.84
C MET A 1 34.99 9.99 -2.98
N SER A 2 33.75 9.86 -3.47
CA SER A 2 32.82 10.99 -3.45
C SER A 2 32.32 11.18 -2.03
N VAL A 3 31.87 12.39 -1.68
CA VAL A 3 31.28 12.69 -0.37
C VAL A 3 30.13 11.72 -0.06
N LEU A 4 29.33 11.36 -1.07
CA LEU A 4 28.27 10.36 -0.94
C LEU A 4 28.80 8.97 -0.52
N THR A 5 29.86 8.46 -1.18
CA THR A 5 30.42 7.15 -0.82
C THR A 5 30.97 7.14 0.62
N ASP A 6 31.59 8.23 1.06
CA ASP A 6 32.09 8.37 2.44
C ASP A 6 30.94 8.33 3.45
N LEU A 7 29.84 9.06 3.19
CA LEU A 7 28.66 9.08 4.05
C LEU A 7 28.00 7.70 4.17
N ILE A 8 27.88 6.97 3.05
CA ILE A 8 27.31 5.63 3.05
C ILE A 8 28.16 4.68 3.89
N PHE A 9 29.49 4.66 3.71
CA PHE A 9 30.36 3.80 4.50
C PHE A 9 30.38 4.21 5.98
N ALA A 10 30.41 5.51 6.30
CA ALA A 10 30.34 6.00 7.67
C ALA A 10 29.07 5.49 8.37
N GLY A 11 27.91 5.64 7.73
CA GLY A 11 26.63 5.15 8.25
C GLY A 11 26.61 3.62 8.40
N SER A 12 27.10 2.89 7.40
CA SER A 12 27.13 1.42 7.42
C SER A 12 28.03 0.88 8.55
N ASN A 13 29.21 1.47 8.74
CA ASN A 13 30.11 1.11 9.84
C ASN A 13 29.51 1.46 11.21
N ALA A 14 28.83 2.61 11.33
CA ALA A 14 28.14 3.00 12.56
C ALA A 14 27.04 1.98 12.92
N VAL A 15 26.18 1.61 11.96
CA VAL A 15 25.15 0.59 12.18
C VAL A 15 25.76 -0.78 12.50
N ALA A 16 26.85 -1.18 11.84
CA ALA A 16 27.54 -2.43 12.15
C ALA A 16 28.03 -2.50 13.61
N GLY A 17 28.65 -1.40 14.09
CA GLY A 17 29.13 -1.30 15.47
C GLY A 17 27.99 -1.29 16.49
N LEU A 18 26.93 -0.52 16.22
CA LEU A 18 25.73 -0.48 17.07
C LEU A 18 25.07 -1.86 17.16
N THR A 19 24.94 -2.55 16.03
CA THR A 19 24.31 -3.87 15.95
C THR A 19 25.11 -4.91 16.73
N GLU A 20 26.44 -4.94 16.57
CA GLU A 20 27.29 -5.88 17.31
C GLU A 20 27.17 -5.69 18.83
N ASN A 21 27.22 -4.44 19.29
CA ASN A 21 27.08 -4.13 20.71
C ASN A 21 25.70 -4.55 21.23
N ALA A 22 24.62 -4.23 20.50
CA ALA A 22 23.26 -4.58 20.89
C ALA A 22 23.05 -6.11 20.98
N VAL A 23 23.61 -6.87 20.02
CA VAL A 23 23.57 -8.34 20.04
C VAL A 23 24.33 -8.88 21.26
N ASN A 24 25.54 -8.40 21.51
CA ASN A 24 26.35 -8.83 22.65
C ASN A 24 25.66 -8.53 23.99
N GLU A 25 25.07 -7.34 24.14
CA GLU A 25 24.31 -6.96 25.32
C GLU A 25 23.05 -7.82 25.51
N ALA A 26 22.30 -8.09 24.43
CA ALA A 26 21.13 -8.95 24.48
C ALA A 26 21.49 -10.39 24.87
N ILE A 27 22.56 -10.96 24.30
CA ILE A 27 23.06 -12.29 24.67
C ILE A 27 23.50 -12.31 26.14
N ALA A 28 24.22 -11.28 26.60
CA ALA A 28 24.65 -11.20 27.99
C ALA A 28 23.46 -11.11 28.97
N LYS A 29 22.38 -10.43 28.57
CA LYS A 29 21.18 -10.22 29.39
C LYS A 29 20.22 -11.41 29.40
N TYR A 30 19.95 -12.00 28.24
CA TYR A 30 18.90 -13.00 28.05
C TYR A 30 19.43 -14.42 27.81
N GLY A 31 20.73 -14.57 27.50
CA GLY A 31 21.36 -15.84 27.13
C GLY A 31 21.26 -16.14 25.64
N ALA A 32 22.24 -16.89 25.12
CA ALA A 32 22.31 -17.24 23.69
C ALA A 32 21.13 -18.10 23.21
N ASP A 33 20.55 -18.92 24.08
CA ASP A 33 19.41 -19.80 23.74
C ASP A 33 18.05 -19.06 23.74
N ALA A 34 18.01 -17.78 24.13
CA ALA A 34 16.78 -17.01 24.12
C ALA A 34 16.23 -16.88 22.69
N LYS A 35 14.92 -17.12 22.54
CA LYS A 35 14.24 -17.05 21.25
C LYS A 35 14.20 -15.61 20.74
N VAL A 36 14.40 -15.44 19.43
CA VAL A 36 14.16 -14.18 18.73
C VAL A 36 13.38 -14.45 17.45
N ALA A 37 12.28 -13.73 17.26
CA ALA A 37 11.41 -13.88 16.08
C ALA A 37 10.53 -12.65 15.90
N PHE A 38 10.22 -12.31 14.65
CA PHE A 38 9.12 -11.41 14.34
C PHE A 38 7.77 -12.15 14.44
N PRO A 39 6.67 -11.44 14.75
CA PRO A 39 5.35 -12.05 14.84
C PRO A 39 4.83 -12.46 13.45
N ASP A 40 4.07 -13.56 13.41
CA ASP A 40 3.28 -13.98 12.25
C ASP A 40 4.02 -13.99 10.90
N THR A 41 5.26 -14.49 10.90
CA THR A 41 6.07 -14.69 9.71
C THR A 41 6.65 -16.10 9.63
N ALA A 42 6.62 -16.69 8.44
CA ALA A 42 7.28 -17.95 8.14
C ALA A 42 8.75 -17.76 7.68
N TYR A 43 9.20 -16.52 7.57
CA TYR A 43 10.47 -16.13 6.93
C TYR A 43 11.53 -15.66 7.93
N PHE A 44 11.38 -15.99 9.22
CA PHE A 44 12.36 -15.68 10.26
C PHE A 44 12.70 -14.18 10.28
N PHE A 45 13.97 -13.85 10.07
CA PHE A 45 14.50 -12.53 9.77
C PHE A 45 14.56 -12.40 8.24
N PRO A 46 13.56 -11.77 7.59
CA PRO A 46 13.34 -11.97 6.16
C PRO A 46 14.50 -11.51 5.28
N THR A 47 15.18 -10.42 5.64
CA THR A 47 16.33 -9.88 4.91
C THR A 47 17.51 -10.84 5.01
N ILE A 48 17.84 -11.29 6.22
CA ILE A 48 18.91 -12.28 6.44
C ILE A 48 18.58 -13.59 5.73
N TYR A 49 17.35 -14.09 5.90
CA TYR A 49 16.92 -15.36 5.33
C TYR A 49 16.93 -15.32 3.80
N ALA A 50 16.44 -14.25 3.19
CA ALA A 50 16.46 -14.10 1.74
C ALA A 50 17.88 -14.00 1.18
N ALA A 51 18.77 -13.28 1.86
CA ALA A 51 20.14 -13.08 1.39
C ALA A 51 21.04 -14.31 1.60
N THR A 52 20.84 -15.07 2.68
CA THR A 52 21.80 -16.12 3.11
C THR A 52 21.21 -17.52 3.23
N GLY A 53 19.88 -17.65 3.27
CA GLY A 53 19.18 -18.90 3.58
C GLY A 53 19.23 -19.30 5.06
N VAL A 54 19.92 -18.52 5.91
CA VAL A 54 20.06 -18.79 7.35
C VAL A 54 18.74 -18.48 8.08
N LYS A 55 18.29 -19.43 8.89
CA LYS A 55 17.09 -19.31 9.72
C LYS A 55 17.49 -18.89 11.13
N VAL A 56 17.37 -17.59 11.41
CA VAL A 56 17.61 -17.03 12.74
C VAL A 56 16.45 -17.38 13.66
N SER A 57 16.74 -18.00 14.80
CA SER A 57 15.72 -18.46 15.76
C SER A 57 16.07 -18.14 17.22
N THR A 58 17.35 -17.99 17.54
CA THR A 58 17.84 -17.62 18.87
C THR A 58 18.83 -16.45 18.80
N LEU A 59 19.07 -15.79 19.93
CA LEU A 59 20.07 -14.72 20.01
C LEU A 59 21.48 -15.21 19.64
N GLY A 60 21.79 -16.49 19.89
CA GLY A 60 23.05 -17.13 19.53
C GLY A 60 23.31 -17.25 18.04
N ASP A 61 22.28 -17.14 17.20
CA ASP A 61 22.40 -17.15 15.73
C ASP A 61 22.89 -15.79 15.17
N LEU A 62 22.67 -14.70 15.92
CA LEU A 62 22.92 -13.32 15.47
C LEU A 62 24.40 -12.95 15.29
N PRO A 63 25.37 -13.41 16.10
CA PRO A 63 26.79 -13.06 15.91
C PRO A 63 27.33 -13.45 14.52
N ALA A 64 26.90 -14.59 13.97
CA ALA A 64 27.28 -14.99 12.61
C ALA A 64 26.68 -14.03 11.56
N CYS A 65 25.45 -13.58 11.77
CA CYS A 65 24.78 -12.60 10.91
C CYS A 65 25.46 -11.23 10.95
N VAL A 66 25.93 -10.80 12.13
CA VAL A 66 26.77 -9.60 12.27
C VAL A 66 28.09 -9.74 11.52
N GLY A 67 28.69 -10.93 11.51
CA GLY A 67 29.86 -11.23 10.69
C GLY A 67 29.60 -11.05 9.19
N VAL A 68 28.47 -11.55 8.69
CA VAL A 68 28.03 -11.36 7.29
C VAL A 68 27.80 -9.89 6.98
N LEU A 69 27.09 -9.17 7.86
CA LEU A 69 26.87 -7.73 7.74
C LEU A 69 28.18 -6.97 7.55
N LYS A 70 29.16 -7.21 8.42
CA LYS A 70 30.47 -6.55 8.34
C LYS A 70 31.21 -6.90 7.05
N GLY A 71 31.04 -8.11 6.53
CA GLY A 71 31.63 -8.55 5.26
C GLY A 71 31.10 -7.81 4.03
N LEU A 72 29.90 -7.22 4.10
CA LEU A 72 29.33 -6.42 3.01
C LEU A 72 29.91 -4.99 2.93
N ILE A 73 30.65 -4.56 3.97
CA ILE A 73 31.21 -3.20 4.05
C ILE A 73 32.67 -3.24 3.58
N SER A 74 32.89 -3.08 2.27
CA SER A 74 34.24 -3.21 1.68
C SER A 74 35.13 -1.98 1.90
N ASN A 75 34.55 -0.80 2.18
CA ASN A 75 35.21 0.50 2.27
C ASN A 75 36.05 0.88 1.03
N LYS A 76 35.72 0.30 -0.13
CA LYS A 76 36.37 0.66 -1.39
C LYS A 76 35.63 1.83 -2.06
N PRO A 77 36.34 2.73 -2.78
CA PRO A 77 35.76 3.98 -3.26
C PRO A 77 34.79 3.85 -4.46
N GLU A 78 34.38 2.63 -4.85
CA GLU A 78 33.40 2.42 -5.92
C GLU A 78 31.95 2.60 -5.43
N LEU A 79 31.11 3.24 -6.26
CA LEU A 79 29.69 3.43 -5.94
C LEU A 79 28.95 2.10 -5.73
N GLY A 80 29.25 1.07 -6.53
CA GLY A 80 28.65 -0.26 -6.37
C GLY A 80 28.97 -0.90 -5.03
N ASP A 81 30.21 -0.75 -4.56
CA ASP A 81 30.65 -1.20 -3.24
C ASP A 81 29.95 -0.42 -2.10
N ALA A 82 29.78 0.90 -2.26
CA ALA A 82 29.02 1.71 -1.31
C ALA A 82 27.53 1.30 -1.24
N LEU A 83 26.88 1.08 -2.39
CA LEU A 83 25.49 0.62 -2.44
C LEU A 83 25.30 -0.75 -1.75
N ASN A 84 26.26 -1.66 -1.94
CA ASN A 84 26.26 -2.95 -1.24
C ASN A 84 26.40 -2.78 0.29
N ALA A 85 27.16 -1.79 0.76
CA ALA A 85 27.23 -1.48 2.18
C ALA A 85 25.87 -1.00 2.75
N GLY A 86 25.01 -0.40 1.92
CA GLY A 86 23.63 -0.09 2.30
C GLY A 86 22.78 -1.34 2.62
N LEU A 87 23.06 -2.49 1.99
CA LEU A 87 22.42 -3.76 2.35
C LEU A 87 22.86 -4.23 3.75
N ALA A 88 24.09 -3.96 4.17
CA ALA A 88 24.52 -4.21 5.54
C ALA A 88 23.72 -3.38 6.55
N THR A 89 23.42 -2.13 6.23
CA THR A 89 22.55 -1.29 7.07
C THR A 89 21.14 -1.85 7.18
N ALA A 90 20.57 -2.39 6.10
CA ALA A 90 19.28 -3.08 6.15
C ALA A 90 19.33 -4.31 7.08
N VAL A 91 20.37 -5.14 6.98
CA VAL A 91 20.56 -6.30 7.88
C VAL A 91 20.72 -5.85 9.34
N GLY A 92 21.49 -4.79 9.59
CA GLY A 92 21.69 -4.25 10.95
C GLY A 92 20.40 -3.72 11.54
N ALA A 93 19.62 -2.97 10.76
CA ALA A 93 18.29 -2.52 11.16
C ALA A 93 17.36 -3.70 11.47
N GLU A 94 17.38 -4.78 10.68
CA GLU A 94 16.56 -5.98 10.94
C GLU A 94 16.95 -6.65 12.26
N ILE A 95 18.25 -6.76 12.54
CA ILE A 95 18.75 -7.31 13.79
C ILE A 95 18.29 -6.44 14.97
N ILE A 96 18.50 -5.12 14.90
CA ILE A 96 18.10 -4.19 15.96
C ILE A 96 16.58 -4.24 16.21
N GLU A 97 15.76 -4.25 15.15
CA GLU A 97 14.32 -4.41 15.28
C GLU A 97 13.92 -5.76 15.87
N GLY A 98 14.56 -6.84 15.44
CA GLY A 98 14.33 -8.17 16.03
C GLY A 98 14.68 -8.24 17.51
N LEU A 99 15.73 -7.52 17.95
CA LEU A 99 16.08 -7.41 19.38
C LEU A 99 15.01 -6.66 20.19
N LYS A 100 14.30 -5.69 19.60
CA LYS A 100 13.13 -5.07 20.26
C LYS A 100 12.04 -6.11 20.54
N TYR A 101 11.76 -6.98 19.56
CA TYR A 101 10.80 -8.09 19.70
C TYR A 101 11.29 -9.22 20.63
N ALA A 102 12.62 -9.37 20.82
CA ALA A 102 13.16 -10.25 21.86
C ALA A 102 12.92 -9.69 23.27
N ALA A 103 12.95 -8.37 23.42
CA ALA A 103 12.80 -7.69 24.71
C ALA A 103 11.33 -7.49 25.13
N SER A 104 10.41 -7.39 24.17
CA SER A 104 8.97 -7.19 24.39
C SER A 104 8.15 -7.93 23.32
N GLU A 105 7.04 -8.56 23.72
CA GLU A 105 6.12 -9.20 22.77
C GLU A 105 5.45 -8.20 21.82
N ASN A 106 5.27 -6.95 22.27
CA ASN A 106 4.71 -5.86 21.46
C ASN A 106 5.50 -4.56 21.68
N PRO A 107 6.69 -4.41 21.05
CA PRO A 107 7.55 -3.26 21.26
C PRO A 107 6.96 -1.94 20.71
N TYR A 108 5.95 -2.03 19.85
CA TYR A 108 5.26 -0.90 19.22
C TYR A 108 3.90 -0.57 19.88
N ALA A 109 3.58 -1.16 21.04
CA ALA A 109 2.29 -0.93 21.71
C ALA A 109 1.99 0.54 22.04
N GLU A 110 3.04 1.31 22.36
CA GLU A 110 2.97 2.73 22.72
C GLU A 110 3.46 3.65 21.58
N ASP A 111 3.67 3.10 20.39
CA ASP A 111 4.07 3.85 19.18
C ASP A 111 2.82 4.08 18.30
N SER A 112 2.81 5.18 17.54
CA SER A 112 1.79 5.45 16.51
C SER A 112 1.88 4.48 15.32
N GLY A 113 3.02 3.80 15.16
CA GLY A 113 3.32 2.82 14.14
C GLY A 113 3.04 1.38 14.55
N ILE A 114 2.85 0.52 13.56
CA ILE A 114 2.50 -0.90 13.78
C ILE A 114 3.72 -1.82 13.93
N GLY A 115 4.93 -1.32 13.69
CA GLY A 115 6.15 -2.11 13.62
C GLY A 115 6.16 -3.08 12.45
N PHE A 116 6.48 -4.33 12.74
CA PHE A 116 6.63 -5.39 11.74
C PHE A 116 5.30 -5.71 11.05
N VAL A 117 5.32 -5.77 9.72
CA VAL A 117 4.15 -6.14 8.89
C VAL A 117 4.04 -7.68 8.80
N PRO A 118 2.96 -8.32 9.31
CA PRO A 118 2.79 -9.78 9.24
C PRO A 118 2.61 -10.36 7.83
N ASP A 119 2.95 -11.64 7.64
CA ASP A 119 2.77 -12.34 6.35
C ASP A 119 1.32 -12.35 5.84
N PRO A 120 0.28 -12.52 6.68
CA PRO A 120 -1.11 -12.43 6.22
C PRO A 120 -1.46 -11.10 5.55
N ILE A 121 -0.87 -9.99 6.03
CA ILE A 121 -1.05 -8.67 5.41
C ILE A 121 -0.35 -8.62 4.05
N ILE A 122 0.86 -9.14 3.95
CA ILE A 122 1.57 -9.18 2.66
C ILE A 122 0.80 -10.03 1.64
N ARG A 123 0.21 -11.14 2.08
CA ARG A 123 -0.63 -12.00 1.23
C ARG A 123 -1.88 -11.28 0.73
N SER A 124 -2.52 -10.45 1.56
CA SER A 124 -3.69 -9.67 1.12
C SER A 124 -3.33 -8.58 0.10
N LEU A 125 -2.10 -8.06 0.14
CA LEU A 125 -1.58 -7.08 -0.83
C LEU A 125 -1.16 -7.70 -2.17
N GLY A 126 -0.98 -9.02 -2.25
CA GLY A 126 -0.48 -9.69 -3.45
C GLY A 126 -1.34 -9.48 -4.69
N VAL A 127 -2.64 -9.75 -4.59
CA VAL A 127 -3.57 -9.59 -5.72
C VAL A 127 -3.65 -8.14 -6.18
N PRO A 128 -3.83 -7.13 -5.29
CA PRO A 128 -3.82 -5.72 -5.69
C PRO A 128 -2.53 -5.25 -6.38
N LEU A 129 -1.36 -5.73 -5.94
CA LEU A 129 -0.07 -5.38 -6.57
C LEU A 129 0.09 -6.02 -7.96
N VAL A 130 -0.40 -7.25 -8.16
CA VAL A 130 -0.34 -7.95 -9.45
C VAL A 130 -1.33 -7.38 -10.47
N THR A 131 -2.54 -7.06 -10.03
CA THR A 131 -3.59 -6.46 -10.88
C THR A 131 -3.33 -4.98 -11.19
N GLY A 132 -2.46 -4.33 -10.40
CA GLY A 132 -2.17 -2.91 -10.54
C GLY A 132 -3.21 -1.99 -9.89
N ASP A 133 -4.14 -2.53 -9.08
CA ASP A 133 -5.02 -1.76 -8.21
C ASP A 133 -4.22 -0.93 -7.18
N ILE A 134 -3.07 -1.46 -6.74
CA ILE A 134 -2.03 -0.68 -6.06
C ILE A 134 -0.94 -0.39 -7.10
N PRO A 135 -0.87 0.82 -7.67
CA PRO A 135 0.06 1.12 -8.76
C PRO A 135 1.53 1.16 -8.30
N GLY A 136 1.76 1.38 -7.01
CA GLY A 136 3.08 1.61 -6.44
C GLY A 136 3.08 1.60 -4.92
N VAL A 137 4.29 1.57 -4.36
CA VAL A 137 4.55 1.65 -2.92
C VAL A 137 5.45 2.85 -2.63
N ALA A 138 4.96 3.80 -1.84
CA ALA A 138 5.73 4.93 -1.36
C ALA A 138 6.26 4.65 0.05
N VAL A 139 7.53 4.94 0.30
CA VAL A 139 8.09 4.98 1.66
C VAL A 139 8.40 6.44 1.99
N VAL A 140 7.66 7.03 2.91
CA VAL A 140 7.85 8.41 3.37
C VAL A 140 8.53 8.39 4.72
N LEU A 141 9.74 8.95 4.79
CA LEU A 141 10.61 8.90 5.96
C LEU A 141 11.01 10.29 6.43
N GLY A 142 11.14 10.46 7.74
CA GLY A 142 11.81 11.60 8.36
C GLY A 142 10.83 12.59 8.99
N LYS A 143 11.11 13.88 8.82
CA LYS A 143 10.31 14.99 9.37
C LYS A 143 10.34 16.16 8.41
N ALA A 144 9.19 16.60 7.92
CA ALA A 144 9.13 17.82 7.12
C ALA A 144 9.26 19.07 8.00
N ASP A 145 9.96 20.10 7.54
CA ASP A 145 10.03 21.38 8.26
C ASP A 145 8.65 22.05 8.36
N ASP A 146 7.86 21.95 7.29
CA ASP A 146 6.44 22.31 7.27
C ASP A 146 5.60 21.03 7.16
N PRO A 147 4.84 20.65 8.21
CA PRO A 147 3.96 19.48 8.21
C PRO A 147 3.00 19.42 7.01
N ALA A 148 2.56 20.58 6.50
CA ALA A 148 1.64 20.62 5.37
C ALA A 148 2.24 19.98 4.11
N ASN A 149 3.55 20.06 3.91
CA ASN A 149 4.23 19.45 2.76
C ASN A 149 4.16 17.93 2.81
N ALA A 150 4.49 17.31 3.95
CA ALA A 150 4.36 15.87 4.13
C ALA A 150 2.90 15.42 3.97
N VAL A 151 1.96 16.12 4.59
CA VAL A 151 0.52 15.83 4.51
C VAL A 151 0.01 15.88 3.07
N ASN A 152 0.39 16.91 2.31
CA ASN A 152 -0.03 17.05 0.91
C ASN A 152 0.53 15.93 0.04
N VAL A 153 1.81 15.57 0.21
CA VAL A 153 2.43 14.45 -0.52
C VAL A 153 1.74 13.12 -0.19
N ILE A 154 1.46 12.85 1.08
CA ILE A 154 0.80 11.61 1.53
C ILE A 154 -0.63 11.54 0.98
N LYS A 155 -1.43 12.61 1.10
CA LYS A 155 -2.79 12.68 0.54
C LYS A 155 -2.79 12.52 -0.97
N ASP A 156 -1.80 13.08 -1.66
CA ASP A 156 -1.72 12.97 -3.09
C ASP A 156 -1.38 11.52 -3.53
N TYR A 157 -0.46 10.84 -2.86
CA TYR A 157 -0.25 9.39 -3.05
C TYR A 157 -1.51 8.58 -2.78
N GLN A 158 -2.20 8.86 -1.68
CA GLN A 158 -3.45 8.19 -1.31
C GLN A 158 -4.53 8.37 -2.39
N SER A 159 -4.69 9.58 -2.94
CA SER A 159 -5.65 9.87 -4.02
C SER A 159 -5.36 9.10 -5.31
N LYS A 160 -4.09 8.74 -5.53
CA LYS A 160 -3.59 7.96 -6.67
C LYS A 160 -3.60 6.45 -6.40
N GLY A 161 -4.13 6.02 -5.24
CA GLY A 161 -4.19 4.62 -4.84
C GLY A 161 -2.85 3.99 -4.45
N ILE A 162 -1.80 4.79 -4.26
CA ILE A 162 -0.46 4.33 -3.87
C ILE A 162 -0.47 3.85 -2.42
N LEU A 163 0.11 2.68 -2.16
CA LEU A 163 0.32 2.20 -0.79
C LEU A 163 1.49 2.95 -0.16
N THR A 164 1.23 3.72 0.89
CA THR A 164 2.22 4.59 1.51
C THR A 164 2.60 4.07 2.89
N PHE A 165 3.89 3.88 3.15
CA PHE A 165 4.44 3.56 4.46
C PHE A 165 5.11 4.79 5.07
N LEU A 166 4.84 5.05 6.35
CA LEU A 166 5.37 6.22 7.08
C LEU A 166 6.39 5.78 8.14
N VAL A 167 7.52 6.48 8.24
CA VAL A 167 8.59 6.24 9.23
C VAL A 167 9.12 7.56 9.78
N GLY A 168 9.19 7.71 11.09
CA GLY A 168 9.60 8.96 11.77
C GLY A 168 8.45 9.94 11.99
N ASP A 169 8.77 11.16 12.42
CA ASP A 169 7.82 12.21 12.82
C ASP A 169 6.81 12.61 11.73
N VAL A 170 7.01 12.22 10.47
CA VAL A 170 5.97 12.32 9.42
C VAL A 170 4.68 11.58 9.78
N ILE A 171 4.73 10.59 10.69
CA ILE A 171 3.56 9.89 11.20
C ILE A 171 2.64 10.88 11.93
N GLU A 172 3.19 11.63 12.90
CA GLU A 172 2.46 12.62 13.69
C GLU A 172 2.00 13.77 12.82
N GLN A 173 2.85 14.23 11.89
CA GLN A 173 2.47 15.27 10.92
C GLN A 173 1.26 14.84 10.07
N ALA A 174 1.21 13.57 9.66
CA ALA A 174 0.08 13.01 8.93
C ALA A 174 -1.19 12.96 9.79
N ILE A 175 -1.09 12.47 11.02
CA ILE A 175 -2.23 12.38 11.97
C ILE A 175 -2.79 13.77 12.27
N GLU A 176 -1.93 14.71 12.65
CA GLU A 176 -2.30 16.10 12.96
C GLU A 176 -2.86 16.83 11.73
N GLY A 177 -2.36 16.50 10.52
CA GLY A 177 -2.87 16.96 9.24
C GLY A 177 -4.18 16.30 8.76
N GLY A 178 -4.77 15.44 9.59
CA GLY A 178 -6.06 14.77 9.36
C GLY A 178 -6.00 13.63 8.33
N VAL A 179 -4.82 13.05 8.09
CA VAL A 179 -4.68 11.83 7.28
C VAL A 179 -5.15 10.64 8.12
N LYS A 180 -6.07 9.84 7.57
CA LYS A 180 -6.46 8.57 8.19
C LYS A 180 -5.40 7.53 7.89
N LEU A 181 -4.85 6.92 8.95
CA LEU A 181 -3.85 5.88 8.87
C LEU A 181 -4.51 4.51 9.03
N GLY A 182 -3.97 3.49 8.36
CA GLY A 182 -4.48 2.14 8.32
C GLY A 182 -4.23 1.46 6.98
N LEU A 183 -4.22 0.14 6.96
CA LEU A 183 -4.08 -0.65 5.74
C LEU A 183 -5.25 -0.41 4.78
N GLU A 184 -6.46 -0.26 5.34
CA GLU A 184 -7.69 0.08 4.64
C GLU A 184 -7.63 1.44 3.93
N PHE A 185 -6.83 2.37 4.47
CA PHE A 185 -6.61 3.69 3.89
C PHE A 185 -5.36 3.74 3.00
N ARG A 186 -4.66 2.62 2.84
CA ARG A 186 -3.37 2.50 2.13
C ARG A 186 -2.28 3.43 2.68
N VAL A 187 -2.36 3.82 3.95
CA VAL A 187 -1.35 4.65 4.63
C VAL A 187 -0.95 3.99 5.94
N VAL A 188 0.19 3.33 5.97
CA VAL A 188 0.61 2.44 7.07
C VAL A 188 1.78 3.06 7.85
N PRO A 189 1.59 3.45 9.12
CA PRO A 189 2.69 3.93 9.96
C PRO A 189 3.48 2.74 10.50
N LEU A 190 4.82 2.78 10.40
CA LEU A 190 5.68 1.68 10.84
C LEU A 190 6.33 1.95 12.19
N GLY A 191 6.87 3.15 12.40
CA GLY A 191 7.54 3.50 13.64
C GLY A 191 8.35 4.77 13.54
N HIS A 192 8.71 5.33 14.70
CA HIS A 192 9.47 6.58 14.76
C HIS A 192 10.97 6.40 14.49
N ASP A 193 11.55 5.30 14.97
CA ASP A 193 12.98 5.03 14.75
C ASP A 193 13.26 4.75 13.28
N VAL A 194 14.38 5.29 12.77
CA VAL A 194 14.85 5.06 11.40
C VAL A 194 15.00 3.57 11.09
N THR A 195 15.37 2.74 12.08
CA THR A 195 15.47 1.28 11.91
C THR A 195 14.15 0.63 11.53
N SER A 196 13.01 1.23 11.87
CA SER A 196 11.67 0.74 11.51
C SER A 196 11.42 0.71 10.00
N VAL A 197 12.24 1.43 9.20
CA VAL A 197 12.18 1.35 7.72
C VAL A 197 12.42 -0.07 7.21
N ILE A 198 13.09 -0.92 7.99
CA ILE A 198 13.27 -2.33 7.63
C ILE A 198 11.94 -3.07 7.51
N HIS A 199 10.89 -2.63 8.21
CA HIS A 199 9.59 -3.29 8.18
C HIS A 199 8.95 -3.19 6.78
N VAL A 200 9.16 -2.11 6.01
CA VAL A 200 8.73 -2.06 4.60
C VAL A 200 9.71 -2.75 3.65
N VAL A 201 11.01 -2.73 3.94
CA VAL A 201 12.00 -3.50 3.16
C VAL A 201 11.67 -4.99 3.21
N THR A 202 11.30 -5.53 4.38
CA THR A 202 10.89 -6.93 4.51
C THR A 202 9.57 -7.24 3.80
N VAL A 203 8.69 -6.26 3.55
CA VAL A 203 7.50 -6.45 2.70
C VAL A 203 7.94 -6.73 1.26
N ALA A 204 8.85 -5.92 0.71
CA ALA A 204 9.37 -6.13 -0.64
C ALA A 204 10.13 -7.47 -0.79
N ILE A 205 10.95 -7.81 0.20
CA ILE A 205 11.72 -9.07 0.21
C ILE A 205 10.78 -10.27 0.31
N ARG A 206 9.80 -10.24 1.21
CA ARG A 206 8.84 -11.34 1.34
C ARG A 206 7.89 -11.44 0.16
N ALA A 207 7.59 -10.34 -0.55
CA ALA A 207 6.86 -10.41 -1.81
C ALA A 207 7.62 -11.25 -2.86
N ALA A 208 8.96 -11.15 -2.91
CA ALA A 208 9.79 -11.98 -3.78
C ALA A 208 9.77 -13.46 -3.37
N LEU A 209 9.83 -13.75 -2.07
CA LEU A 209 9.78 -15.12 -1.55
C LEU A 209 8.40 -15.76 -1.75
N ILE A 210 7.32 -15.02 -1.45
CA ILE A 210 5.94 -15.52 -1.48
C ILE A 210 5.40 -15.63 -2.91
N PHE A 211 5.50 -14.55 -3.70
CA PHE A 211 4.88 -14.46 -5.02
C PHE A 211 5.86 -14.78 -6.14
N GLY A 212 7.12 -14.38 -5.97
CA GLY A 212 8.18 -14.68 -6.93
C GLY A 212 8.73 -16.10 -6.84
N GLY A 213 8.51 -16.80 -5.73
CA GLY A 213 9.08 -18.12 -5.47
C GLY A 213 10.61 -18.10 -5.43
N VAL A 214 11.22 -16.95 -5.17
CA VAL A 214 12.68 -16.80 -5.06
C VAL A 214 13.18 -17.67 -3.92
N GLN A 215 14.23 -18.45 -4.18
CA GLN A 215 14.78 -19.34 -3.18
C GLN A 215 15.59 -18.55 -2.14
N PRO A 216 15.40 -18.82 -0.83
CA PRO A 216 16.22 -18.22 0.21
C PRO A 216 17.71 -18.50 -0.01
N GLY A 217 18.55 -17.46 0.09
CA GLY A 217 19.99 -17.51 -0.21
C GLY A 217 20.35 -17.12 -1.64
N ASP A 218 19.38 -16.95 -2.54
CA ASP A 218 19.59 -16.43 -3.89
C ASP A 218 19.43 -14.90 -3.92
N LEU A 219 20.45 -14.20 -3.41
CA LEU A 219 20.48 -12.73 -3.38
C LEU A 219 20.37 -12.14 -4.79
N GLY A 220 20.95 -12.77 -5.81
CA GLY A 220 20.90 -12.28 -7.19
C GLY A 220 19.48 -12.28 -7.76
N ALA A 221 18.76 -13.40 -7.59
CA ALA A 221 17.36 -13.48 -7.99
C ALA A 221 16.46 -12.55 -7.16
N LEU A 222 16.75 -12.38 -5.88
CA LEU A 222 16.03 -11.45 -5.00
C LEU A 222 16.13 -10.01 -5.50
N LEU A 223 17.35 -9.50 -5.72
CA LEU A 223 17.59 -8.13 -6.20
C LEU A 223 16.97 -7.88 -7.58
N THR A 224 17.00 -8.90 -8.44
CA THR A 224 16.35 -8.84 -9.76
C THR A 224 14.84 -8.71 -9.60
N TYR A 225 14.23 -9.56 -8.76
CA TYR A 225 12.79 -9.53 -8.52
C TYR A 225 12.34 -8.19 -7.92
N THR A 226 13.02 -7.69 -6.88
CA THR A 226 12.63 -6.42 -6.25
C THR A 226 12.71 -5.26 -7.25
N LYS A 227 13.80 -5.19 -8.01
CA LYS A 227 14.01 -4.16 -9.02
C LYS A 227 12.97 -4.19 -10.15
N GLU A 228 12.57 -5.37 -10.61
CA GLU A 228 11.67 -5.50 -11.76
C GLU A 228 10.19 -5.55 -11.40
N ARG A 229 9.85 -6.12 -10.24
CA ARG A 229 8.46 -6.47 -9.88
C ARG A 229 7.89 -5.67 -8.73
N VAL A 230 8.71 -5.06 -7.88
CA VAL A 230 8.21 -4.28 -6.73
C VAL A 230 8.27 -2.79 -7.08
N PRO A 231 7.13 -2.12 -7.36
CA PRO A 231 7.09 -0.71 -7.78
C PRO A 231 7.24 0.24 -6.57
N ALA A 232 8.37 0.13 -5.85
CA ALA A 232 8.65 0.95 -4.67
C ALA A 232 9.61 2.11 -4.95
N PHE A 233 9.45 3.19 -4.19
CA PHE A 233 10.34 4.35 -4.14
C PHE A 233 10.33 4.95 -2.73
N VAL A 234 11.35 5.75 -2.41
CA VAL A 234 11.52 6.36 -1.08
C VAL A 234 11.50 7.88 -1.21
N ASN A 235 10.77 8.56 -0.33
CA ASN A 235 10.79 10.00 -0.12
C ASN A 235 11.32 10.28 1.29
N THR A 236 12.35 11.10 1.39
CA THR A 236 12.87 11.55 2.69
C THR A 236 12.59 13.02 2.90
N PHE A 237 12.16 13.37 4.11
CA PHE A 237 11.95 14.74 4.55
C PHE A 237 12.93 15.14 5.66
N GLY A 238 13.50 16.32 5.51
CA GLY A 238 14.41 16.93 6.48
C GLY A 238 15.86 16.48 6.34
N ALA A 239 16.67 16.81 7.35
CA ALA A 239 18.11 16.61 7.31
C ALA A 239 18.51 15.13 7.21
N LEU A 240 19.40 14.83 6.28
CA LEU A 240 19.98 13.50 6.10
C LEU A 240 21.21 13.34 7.00
N ASN A 241 21.19 12.32 7.85
CA ASN A 241 22.39 11.84 8.55
C ASN A 241 22.99 10.62 7.84
N GLU A 242 24.20 10.24 8.23
CA GLU A 242 24.95 9.12 7.64
C GLU A 242 24.17 7.79 7.64
N VAL A 243 23.40 7.52 8.70
CA VAL A 243 22.58 6.31 8.83
C VAL A 243 21.41 6.32 7.84
N VAL A 244 20.71 7.45 7.70
CA VAL A 244 19.62 7.61 6.72
C VAL A 244 20.16 7.50 5.29
N VAL A 245 21.30 8.12 5.00
CA VAL A 245 21.98 8.01 3.69
C VAL A 245 22.33 6.55 3.40
N SER A 246 22.87 5.82 4.37
CA SER A 246 23.19 4.40 4.20
C SER A 246 21.94 3.52 4.04
N ALA A 247 20.85 3.79 4.76
CA ALA A 247 19.58 3.11 4.54
C ALA A 247 19.02 3.37 3.12
N GLY A 248 19.13 4.60 2.63
CA GLY A 248 18.80 4.97 1.25
C GLY A 248 19.62 4.20 0.21
N ALA A 249 20.92 3.99 0.47
CA ALA A 249 21.76 3.15 -0.38
C ALA A 249 21.26 1.69 -0.45
N GLY A 250 20.73 1.16 0.66
CA GLY A 250 20.06 -0.15 0.68
C GLY A 250 18.80 -0.19 -0.19
N ALA A 251 17.99 0.86 -0.16
CA ALA A 251 16.82 0.98 -1.05
C ALA A 251 17.23 1.03 -2.53
N ILE A 252 18.28 1.77 -2.86
CA ILE A 252 18.82 1.84 -4.23
C ILE A 252 19.36 0.46 -4.67
N ALA A 253 20.03 -0.27 -3.78
CA ALA A 253 20.50 -1.64 -4.08
C ALA A 253 19.34 -2.59 -4.40
N LEU A 254 18.18 -2.43 -3.76
CA LEU A 254 16.94 -3.17 -4.07
C LEU A 254 16.25 -2.71 -5.37
N GLY A 255 16.73 -1.62 -5.99
CA GLY A 255 16.19 -1.04 -7.21
C GLY A 255 15.17 0.07 -7.00
N PHE A 256 15.11 0.66 -5.80
CA PHE A 256 14.14 1.70 -5.45
C PHE A 256 14.81 3.08 -5.49
N PRO A 257 14.30 4.03 -6.28
CA PRO A 257 14.83 5.38 -6.29
C PRO A 257 14.51 6.09 -4.97
N VAL A 258 15.43 6.96 -4.55
CA VAL A 258 15.33 7.78 -3.35
C VAL A 258 15.23 9.23 -3.77
N ILE A 259 14.18 9.91 -3.33
CA ILE A 259 13.89 11.30 -3.61
C ILE A 259 14.02 12.05 -2.29
N VAL A 260 14.87 13.08 -2.26
CA VAL A 260 15.13 13.86 -1.04
C VAL A 260 14.70 15.31 -1.22
N ASP A 261 14.23 15.94 -0.15
CA ASP A 261 13.82 17.36 -0.13
C ASP A 261 14.98 18.35 0.09
N VAL A 262 16.20 17.83 0.23
CA VAL A 262 17.43 18.62 0.38
C VAL A 262 18.21 18.70 -0.93
N ASP A 263 18.89 19.83 -1.17
CA ASP A 263 19.79 19.98 -2.32
C ASP A 263 21.10 19.20 -2.10
N LEU A 264 21.28 18.12 -2.86
CA LEU A 264 22.46 17.28 -2.82
C LEU A 264 23.58 17.78 -3.75
N GLY A 265 23.32 18.75 -4.62
CA GLY A 265 24.26 19.24 -5.62
C GLY A 265 24.83 18.10 -6.49
N GLU A 266 26.16 17.97 -6.49
CA GLU A 266 26.89 16.94 -7.26
C GLU A 266 26.77 15.52 -6.68
N ASN A 267 26.19 15.35 -5.48
CA ASN A 267 26.01 14.04 -4.85
C ASN A 267 24.76 13.28 -5.35
N GLN A 268 24.03 13.83 -6.32
CA GLN A 268 22.90 13.14 -6.92
C GLN A 268 23.36 11.99 -7.84
N VAL A 269 22.52 10.96 -7.95
CA VAL A 269 22.72 9.84 -8.87
C VAL A 269 21.47 9.76 -9.75
N PRO A 270 21.54 10.25 -11.02
CA PRO A 270 20.37 10.29 -11.90
C PRO A 270 19.65 8.94 -11.99
N GLY A 271 18.34 8.93 -11.80
CA GLY A 271 17.52 7.73 -11.79
C GLY A 271 17.48 6.95 -10.47
N ALA A 272 18.33 7.27 -9.49
CA ALA A 272 18.46 6.51 -8.24
C ALA A 272 18.42 7.38 -6.97
N LEU A 273 19.05 8.55 -6.97
CA LEU A 273 19.06 9.50 -5.87
C LEU A 273 18.92 10.92 -6.43
N GLU A 274 17.76 11.54 -6.26
CA GLU A 274 17.46 12.85 -6.83
C GLU A 274 16.89 13.83 -5.80
N SER A 275 17.31 15.09 -5.90
CA SER A 275 16.82 16.20 -5.08
C SER A 275 15.57 16.80 -5.70
N VAL A 276 14.50 16.89 -4.91
CA VAL A 276 13.23 17.56 -5.27
C VAL A 276 12.83 18.47 -4.12
N THR A 277 13.31 19.71 -4.17
CA THR A 277 13.08 20.73 -3.12
C THR A 277 11.72 21.40 -3.23
N ASP A 278 11.04 21.28 -4.38
CA ASP A 278 9.65 21.68 -4.55
C ASP A 278 8.72 20.49 -4.25
N HIS A 279 8.14 20.51 -3.04
CA HIS A 279 7.27 19.44 -2.55
C HIS A 279 6.04 19.17 -3.43
N ALA A 280 5.58 20.15 -4.22
CA ALA A 280 4.47 19.95 -5.16
C ALA A 280 4.85 19.02 -6.33
N LEU A 281 6.15 18.84 -6.59
CA LEU A 281 6.67 17.99 -7.66
C LEU A 281 7.10 16.60 -7.16
N THR A 282 7.20 16.40 -5.84
CA THR A 282 7.68 15.14 -5.23
C THR A 282 6.93 13.92 -5.74
N VAL A 283 5.60 13.94 -5.73
CA VAL A 283 4.77 12.80 -6.19
C VAL A 283 4.99 12.53 -7.67
N LYS A 284 4.91 13.56 -8.51
CA LYS A 284 5.10 13.44 -9.96
C LYS A 284 6.46 12.83 -10.28
N LYS A 285 7.52 13.34 -9.66
CA LYS A 285 8.89 12.89 -9.90
C LYS A 285 9.12 11.46 -9.40
N SER A 286 8.56 11.10 -8.25
CA SER A 286 8.68 9.74 -7.69
C SER A 286 8.04 8.69 -8.60
N LEU A 287 6.85 8.98 -9.13
CA LEU A 287 6.16 8.11 -10.08
C LEU A 287 6.93 8.00 -11.40
N GLU A 288 7.47 9.11 -11.91
CA GLU A 288 8.30 9.16 -13.11
C GLU A 288 9.55 8.27 -12.97
N LEU A 289 10.30 8.42 -11.88
CA LEU A 289 11.53 7.66 -11.63
C LEU A 289 11.29 6.15 -11.52
N ARG A 290 10.13 5.76 -10.97
CA ARG A 290 9.77 4.33 -10.87
C ARG A 290 8.98 3.81 -12.07
N ASN A 291 8.72 4.66 -13.07
CA ASN A 291 7.89 4.37 -14.25
C ASN A 291 6.48 3.86 -13.87
N ILE A 292 5.90 4.45 -12.83
CA ILE A 292 4.54 4.16 -12.39
C ILE A 292 3.59 5.07 -13.16
N LYS A 293 2.68 4.47 -13.91
CA LYS A 293 1.61 5.17 -14.61
C LYS A 293 0.33 5.02 -13.82
N ILE A 294 -0.18 6.13 -13.30
CA ILE A 294 -1.51 6.14 -12.70
C ILE A 294 -2.51 5.92 -13.82
N LYS A 295 -3.23 4.80 -13.76
CA LYS A 295 -4.44 4.62 -14.55
C LYS A 295 -5.47 5.61 -14.00
N VAL A 296 -5.51 6.83 -14.56
CA VAL A 296 -6.64 7.72 -14.33
C VAL A 296 -7.82 7.06 -15.06
N LYS A 297 -8.69 6.42 -14.29
CA LYS A 297 -9.92 5.84 -14.84
C LYS A 297 -10.87 7.00 -15.10
N GLU A 298 -10.93 7.47 -16.34
CA GLU A 298 -12.00 8.38 -16.77
C GLU A 298 -13.31 7.60 -16.77
N LEU A 299 -14.05 7.74 -15.67
CA LEU A 299 -15.41 7.25 -15.58
C LEU A 299 -16.35 8.30 -16.19
N PRO A 300 -17.34 7.91 -17.01
CA PRO A 300 -18.31 8.83 -17.59
C PRO A 300 -19.37 9.21 -16.55
N ILE A 301 -18.94 9.78 -15.42
CA ILE A 301 -19.80 10.18 -14.30
C ILE A 301 -19.56 11.66 -13.92
N PRO A 302 -20.56 12.34 -13.33
CA PRO A 302 -20.48 13.78 -13.04
C PRO A 302 -19.83 14.12 -11.70
N VAL A 303 -19.34 13.13 -10.96
CA VAL A 303 -18.71 13.28 -9.64
C VAL A 303 -17.30 12.71 -9.68
N ALA A 304 -16.44 13.13 -8.76
CA ALA A 304 -15.11 12.55 -8.65
C ALA A 304 -15.20 11.08 -8.21
N PHE A 305 -14.25 10.27 -8.66
CA PHE A 305 -14.13 8.86 -8.30
C PHE A 305 -12.72 8.56 -7.81
N ALA A 306 -12.56 8.23 -6.53
CA ALA A 306 -11.29 7.89 -5.93
C ALA A 306 -11.49 7.18 -4.59
N SER A 307 -10.51 6.36 -4.19
CA SER A 307 -10.51 5.74 -2.86
C SER A 307 -10.51 6.73 -1.71
N ALA A 308 -10.07 7.98 -1.94
CA ALA A 308 -10.08 9.05 -0.95
C ALA A 308 -11.49 9.44 -0.46
N PHE A 309 -12.53 9.16 -1.24
CA PHE A 309 -13.93 9.43 -0.84
C PHE A 309 -14.53 8.29 0.00
N GLU A 310 -13.83 7.15 0.12
CA GLU A 310 -14.30 6.03 0.91
C GLU A 310 -14.47 6.41 2.39
N GLY A 311 -15.67 6.16 2.93
CA GLY A 311 -16.02 6.48 4.30
C GLY A 311 -16.51 7.91 4.52
N GLU A 312 -16.87 8.64 3.46
CA GLU A 312 -17.70 9.85 3.58
C GLU A 312 -19.01 9.53 4.30
N ILE A 313 -19.36 10.31 5.34
CA ILE A 313 -20.60 10.11 6.11
C ILE A 313 -21.63 11.15 5.70
N ILE A 314 -22.61 10.73 4.91
CA ILE A 314 -23.72 11.59 4.48
C ILE A 314 -24.80 11.60 5.55
N ARG A 315 -24.96 12.73 6.25
CA ARG A 315 -25.98 12.91 7.28
C ARG A 315 -27.34 13.24 6.64
N LYS A 316 -28.42 13.05 7.40
CA LYS A 316 -29.80 13.30 6.92
C LYS A 316 -30.02 14.73 6.40
N ALA A 317 -29.31 15.71 6.95
CA ALA A 317 -29.40 17.11 6.53
C ALA A 317 -28.84 17.35 5.11
N ASP A 318 -27.83 16.57 4.72
CA ASP A 318 -27.06 16.75 3.48
C ASP A 318 -27.48 15.74 2.40
N MET A 319 -28.28 14.76 2.78
CA MET A 319 -28.83 13.70 1.92
C MET A 319 -29.95 14.23 1.02
N LYS A 320 -29.94 13.81 -0.25
CA LYS A 320 -31.00 14.04 -1.23
C LYS A 320 -31.80 12.78 -1.53
N VAL A 321 -31.12 11.65 -1.69
CA VAL A 321 -31.72 10.34 -2.01
C VAL A 321 -31.23 9.27 -1.02
N GLU A 322 -32.11 8.33 -0.69
CA GLU A 322 -31.86 7.19 0.18
C GLU A 322 -32.46 5.91 -0.41
N PHE A 323 -31.65 4.86 -0.56
CA PHE A 323 -32.12 3.49 -0.72
C PHE A 323 -31.87 2.78 0.59
N TYR A 324 -32.88 2.15 1.19
CA TYR A 324 -32.73 1.56 2.51
C TYR A 324 -33.67 0.39 2.72
N SER A 325 -33.09 -0.78 2.99
CA SER A 325 -33.80 -2.03 3.35
C SER A 325 -34.84 -1.85 4.46
N GLY A 326 -34.66 -0.89 5.37
CA GLY A 326 -35.64 -0.59 6.43
C GLY A 326 -36.86 0.23 5.99
N LYS A 327 -36.92 0.68 4.73
CA LYS A 327 -38.00 1.52 4.17
C LYS A 327 -38.52 1.06 2.81
N GLY A 328 -37.80 0.18 2.13
CA GLY A 328 -38.12 -0.30 0.80
C GLY A 328 -37.31 -1.55 0.47
N VAL A 329 -37.61 -2.17 -0.68
CA VAL A 329 -36.90 -3.35 -1.16
C VAL A 329 -35.54 -2.94 -1.68
N THR A 330 -34.51 -3.63 -1.19
CA THR A 330 -33.13 -3.48 -1.66
C THR A 330 -32.54 -4.85 -1.95
N ALA A 331 -31.79 -4.98 -3.04
CA ALA A 331 -31.01 -6.16 -3.35
C ALA A 331 -29.82 -5.79 -4.23
N GLU A 332 -28.66 -6.39 -4.01
CA GLU A 332 -27.54 -6.39 -4.94
C GLU A 332 -27.13 -7.84 -5.14
N LEU A 333 -27.04 -8.26 -6.41
CA LEU A 333 -26.79 -9.64 -6.78
C LEU A 333 -25.94 -9.68 -8.04
N VAL A 334 -24.81 -10.39 -7.95
CA VAL A 334 -24.02 -10.78 -9.12
C VAL A 334 -24.35 -12.22 -9.47
N LYS A 335 -24.57 -12.49 -10.76
CA LYS A 335 -24.84 -13.85 -11.24
C LYS A 335 -24.11 -14.13 -12.54
N MET A 336 -23.47 -15.29 -12.60
CA MET A 336 -22.89 -15.80 -13.82
C MET A 336 -24.00 -16.15 -14.81
N ALA A 337 -23.81 -15.78 -16.07
CA ALA A 337 -24.70 -16.12 -17.16
C ALA A 337 -23.90 -16.69 -18.35
N ASP A 338 -24.60 -17.36 -19.25
CA ASP A 338 -24.02 -17.80 -20.51
C ASP A 338 -23.59 -16.58 -21.35
N ILE A 339 -22.44 -16.67 -22.01
CA ILE A 339 -21.86 -15.54 -22.76
C ILE A 339 -22.75 -15.00 -23.88
N ASP A 340 -23.63 -15.84 -24.41
CA ASP A 340 -24.61 -15.49 -25.45
C ASP A 340 -25.88 -14.83 -24.88
N ALA A 341 -26.11 -14.94 -23.56
CA ALA A 341 -27.24 -14.35 -22.86
C ALA A 341 -26.92 -12.96 -22.29
N VAL A 342 -25.66 -12.53 -22.30
CA VAL A 342 -25.21 -11.23 -21.79
C VAL A 342 -24.90 -10.28 -22.94
N GLU A 343 -25.58 -9.13 -22.96
CA GLU A 343 -25.23 -8.00 -23.81
C GLU A 343 -24.21 -7.13 -23.09
N ASP A 344 -22.99 -7.05 -23.64
CA ASP A 344 -21.90 -6.32 -23.00
C ASP A 344 -22.17 -4.81 -22.93
N HIS A 345 -21.78 -4.18 -21.82
CA HIS A 345 -22.02 -2.77 -21.49
C HIS A 345 -23.50 -2.36 -21.52
N SER A 346 -24.42 -3.31 -21.32
CA SER A 346 -25.85 -3.02 -21.26
C SER A 346 -26.25 -2.58 -19.85
N ILE A 347 -26.74 -1.33 -19.72
CA ILE A 347 -27.23 -0.77 -18.46
C ILE A 347 -28.72 -0.46 -18.61
N VAL A 348 -29.56 -1.19 -17.88
CA VAL A 348 -31.01 -1.10 -17.92
C VAL A 348 -31.53 -0.54 -16.60
N ILE A 349 -32.48 0.40 -16.67
CA ILE A 349 -33.23 0.91 -15.52
C ILE A 349 -34.70 0.53 -15.73
N ASP A 350 -35.19 -0.41 -14.92
CA ASP A 350 -36.57 -0.88 -14.90
C ASP A 350 -37.35 -0.22 -13.76
N GLY A 351 -37.97 0.90 -14.10
CA GLY A 351 -38.66 1.79 -13.18
C GLY A 351 -38.17 3.24 -13.30
N PRO A 352 -38.63 4.14 -12.42
CA PRO A 352 -38.18 5.53 -12.42
C PRO A 352 -36.72 5.66 -11.92
N ASP A 353 -35.98 6.62 -12.47
CA ASP A 353 -34.72 7.08 -11.85
C ASP A 353 -35.03 7.86 -10.56
N PHE A 354 -34.02 8.18 -9.76
CA PHE A 354 -34.18 8.89 -8.48
C PHE A 354 -34.33 10.42 -8.60
N ASP A 355 -34.81 10.91 -9.75
CA ASP A 355 -35.03 12.33 -10.03
C ASP A 355 -36.49 12.77 -9.96
N THR A 356 -37.40 11.88 -9.55
CA THR A 356 -38.84 12.16 -9.42
C THR A 356 -39.20 13.10 -8.27
N GLY A 357 -38.25 13.38 -7.36
CA GLY A 357 -38.41 14.31 -6.24
C GLY A 357 -38.66 13.64 -4.89
N ASP A 358 -38.82 12.31 -4.87
CA ASP A 358 -38.87 11.52 -3.64
C ASP A 358 -37.50 11.45 -2.98
N VAL A 359 -37.50 11.09 -1.69
CA VAL A 359 -36.28 10.88 -0.91
C VAL A 359 -35.93 9.40 -0.79
N ASN A 360 -36.92 8.50 -0.74
CA ASN A 360 -36.68 7.07 -0.53
C ASN A 360 -37.16 6.28 -1.75
N TYR A 361 -36.32 5.35 -2.21
CA TYR A 361 -36.60 4.53 -3.39
C TYR A 361 -36.27 3.06 -3.10
N ASN A 362 -36.88 2.16 -3.88
CA ASN A 362 -36.47 0.75 -3.95
C ASN A 362 -35.29 0.61 -4.93
N LEU A 363 -34.44 -0.38 -4.72
CA LEU A 363 -33.34 -0.70 -5.63
C LEU A 363 -32.95 -2.17 -5.54
N ALA A 364 -33.31 -2.95 -6.54
CA ALA A 364 -32.65 -4.22 -6.81
C ALA A 364 -31.66 -4.05 -7.96
N THR A 365 -30.38 -4.30 -7.69
CA THR A 365 -29.27 -4.28 -8.64
C THR A 365 -28.95 -5.71 -9.03
N CYS A 366 -29.22 -6.07 -10.28
CA CYS A 366 -28.90 -7.38 -10.83
C CYS A 366 -27.78 -7.22 -11.86
N ILE A 367 -26.65 -7.87 -11.60
CA ILE A 367 -25.45 -7.81 -12.43
C ILE A 367 -25.25 -9.21 -13.03
N GLN A 368 -25.27 -9.29 -14.34
CA GLN A 368 -24.97 -10.51 -15.08
C GLN A 368 -23.56 -10.40 -15.64
N VAL A 369 -22.72 -11.38 -15.32
CA VAL A 369 -21.33 -11.45 -15.80
C VAL A 369 -21.12 -12.75 -16.55
N ALA A 370 -20.34 -12.69 -17.63
CA ALA A 370 -19.97 -13.88 -18.39
C ALA A 370 -18.50 -13.82 -18.76
N GLY A 371 -17.83 -14.97 -18.76
CA GLY A 371 -16.47 -15.09 -19.27
C GLY A 371 -15.99 -16.52 -19.25
N ALA A 372 -15.02 -16.85 -20.12
CA ALA A 372 -14.55 -18.24 -20.30
C ALA A 372 -13.94 -18.85 -19.03
N LYS A 373 -13.44 -18.01 -18.12
CA LYS A 373 -12.88 -18.41 -16.82
C LYS A 373 -13.77 -18.02 -15.63
N MET A 374 -14.94 -17.46 -15.87
CA MET A 374 -15.89 -17.11 -14.81
C MET A 374 -16.42 -18.38 -14.14
N GLN A 375 -16.61 -18.31 -12.83
CA GLN A 375 -17.14 -19.41 -12.00
C GLN A 375 -18.12 -18.85 -10.98
N ALA A 376 -19.10 -19.64 -10.55
CA ALA A 376 -20.09 -19.22 -9.56
C ALA A 376 -19.44 -18.73 -8.25
N ASP A 377 -18.28 -19.29 -7.85
CA ASP A 377 -17.55 -18.87 -6.66
C ASP A 377 -17.08 -17.41 -6.72
N PHE A 378 -16.88 -16.85 -7.92
CA PHE A 378 -16.49 -15.45 -8.10
C PHE A 378 -17.65 -14.47 -7.99
N GLU A 379 -18.91 -14.91 -8.08
CA GLU A 379 -20.09 -14.05 -7.95
C GLU A 379 -20.04 -13.26 -6.63
N SER A 380 -19.81 -13.97 -5.52
CA SER A 380 -19.74 -13.38 -4.19
C SER A 380 -18.52 -12.47 -3.99
N VAL A 381 -17.43 -12.71 -4.73
CA VAL A 381 -16.22 -11.88 -4.68
C VAL A 381 -16.49 -10.53 -5.35
N ILE A 382 -17.14 -10.54 -6.52
CA ILE A 382 -17.52 -9.33 -7.25
C ILE A 382 -18.60 -8.56 -6.47
N GLU A 383 -19.62 -9.24 -5.96
CA GLU A 383 -20.72 -8.63 -5.20
C GLU A 383 -20.19 -7.81 -4.01
N ARG A 384 -19.19 -8.34 -3.30
CA ARG A 384 -18.59 -7.64 -2.16
C ARG A 384 -17.88 -6.34 -2.54
N ARG A 385 -17.45 -6.18 -3.79
CA ARG A 385 -16.74 -4.97 -4.26
C ARG A 385 -17.69 -3.80 -4.57
N ILE A 386 -18.98 -4.07 -4.80
CA ILE A 386 -20.02 -3.03 -5.03
C ILE A 386 -19.97 -1.97 -3.92
N HIS A 387 -19.86 -2.43 -2.67
CA HIS A 387 -19.71 -1.54 -1.53
C HIS A 387 -18.56 -0.55 -1.67
N THR A 388 -17.37 -1.05 -2.00
CA THR A 388 -16.17 -0.22 -2.14
C THR A 388 -16.32 0.74 -3.32
N TRP A 389 -16.77 0.26 -4.48
CA TRP A 389 -16.88 1.09 -5.68
C TRP A 389 -17.90 2.22 -5.54
N TYR A 390 -19.04 1.97 -4.91
CA TYR A 390 -20.00 3.04 -4.64
C TYR A 390 -19.45 4.07 -3.63
N ASN A 391 -18.69 3.64 -2.63
CA ASN A 391 -18.05 4.56 -1.68
C ASN A 391 -16.85 5.31 -2.30
N TYR A 392 -16.37 4.96 -3.49
CA TYR A 392 -15.35 5.75 -4.21
C TYR A 392 -15.97 6.93 -4.95
N MET A 393 -17.29 6.96 -5.13
CA MET A 393 -17.99 8.08 -5.75
C MET A 393 -18.20 9.19 -4.73
N GLU A 394 -17.66 10.38 -5.00
CA GLU A 394 -17.86 11.56 -4.16
C GLU A 394 -19.36 11.83 -3.92
N GLY A 395 -19.74 12.00 -2.65
CA GLY A 395 -21.13 12.26 -2.27
C GLY A 395 -22.05 11.04 -2.34
N VAL A 396 -21.49 9.82 -2.33
CA VAL A 396 -22.23 8.56 -2.20
C VAL A 396 -21.73 7.78 -0.98
N MET A 397 -22.65 7.22 -0.20
CA MET A 397 -22.35 6.39 0.97
C MET A 397 -23.14 5.09 0.90
N HIS A 398 -22.45 3.96 0.73
CA HIS A 398 -23.05 2.62 0.72
C HIS A 398 -22.66 1.84 2.00
N THR A 399 -23.63 1.22 2.67
CA THR A 399 -23.39 0.33 3.82
C THR A 399 -24.29 -0.91 3.76
N GLY A 400 -23.84 -1.99 4.38
CA GLY A 400 -24.53 -3.29 4.28
C GLY A 400 -24.16 -4.04 3.00
N GLN A 401 -24.92 -5.09 2.70
CA GLN A 401 -24.67 -5.98 1.56
C GLN A 401 -25.91 -6.79 1.17
N ARG A 402 -25.90 -7.43 0.00
CA ARG A 402 -26.96 -8.33 -0.48
C ARG A 402 -28.33 -7.63 -0.49
N ASN A 403 -29.31 -8.15 0.25
CA ASN A 403 -30.63 -7.56 0.36
C ASN A 403 -30.78 -6.61 1.56
N GLN A 404 -29.73 -6.40 2.33
CA GLN A 404 -29.73 -5.55 3.52
C GLN A 404 -28.66 -4.48 3.38
N PHE A 405 -28.89 -3.54 2.47
CA PHE A 405 -28.02 -2.38 2.31
C PHE A 405 -28.75 -1.06 2.57
N ARG A 406 -27.94 -0.01 2.64
CA ARG A 406 -28.34 1.39 2.61
C ARG A 406 -27.40 2.18 1.71
N ILE A 407 -27.96 2.94 0.79
CA ILE A 407 -27.23 3.94 -0.01
C ILE A 407 -27.78 5.32 0.32
N ARG A 408 -26.90 6.29 0.51
CA ARG A 408 -27.24 7.71 0.53
C ARG A 408 -26.50 8.44 -0.57
N ILE A 409 -27.17 9.42 -1.17
CA ILE A 409 -26.60 10.34 -2.14
C ILE A 409 -26.77 11.76 -1.61
N SER A 410 -25.69 12.54 -1.63
CA SER A 410 -25.68 13.92 -1.15
C SER A 410 -26.45 14.85 -2.10
N LYS A 411 -26.87 16.01 -1.59
CA LYS A 411 -27.46 17.08 -2.42
C LYS A 411 -26.49 17.56 -3.49
N GLU A 412 -25.22 17.71 -3.15
CA GLU A 412 -24.19 18.16 -4.08
C GLU A 412 -23.99 17.18 -5.24
N ALA A 413 -23.88 15.86 -4.95
CA ALA A 413 -23.74 14.85 -6.00
C ALA A 413 -24.97 14.81 -6.93
N PHE A 414 -26.18 14.94 -6.36
CA PHE A 414 -27.41 15.01 -7.14
C PHE A 414 -27.46 16.26 -8.05
N GLU A 415 -27.03 17.41 -7.54
CA GLU A 415 -26.96 18.69 -8.26
C GLU A 415 -25.90 18.70 -9.37
N LYS A 416 -24.76 18.02 -9.15
CA LYS A 416 -23.76 17.73 -10.20
C LYS A 416 -24.32 16.85 -11.32
N GLY A 417 -25.46 16.19 -11.10
CA GLY A 417 -26.18 15.41 -12.10
C GLY A 417 -26.06 13.90 -11.93
N LEU A 418 -25.62 13.42 -10.76
CA LEU A 418 -25.51 11.98 -10.50
C LEU A 418 -26.89 11.30 -10.59
N ARG A 419 -26.94 10.11 -11.20
CA ARG A 419 -28.15 9.36 -11.62
C ARG A 419 -27.87 7.86 -11.64
N LEU A 420 -28.88 6.98 -11.64
CA LEU A 420 -28.66 5.53 -11.59
C LEU A 420 -27.79 5.01 -12.73
N LYS A 421 -27.90 5.59 -13.93
CA LYS A 421 -27.05 5.21 -15.05
C LYS A 421 -25.55 5.28 -14.68
N HIS A 422 -25.14 6.31 -13.94
CA HIS A 422 -23.76 6.49 -13.51
C HIS A 422 -23.29 5.42 -12.52
N PHE A 423 -24.18 4.91 -11.66
CA PHE A 423 -23.87 3.74 -10.82
C PHE A 423 -23.60 2.51 -11.70
N GLY A 424 -24.36 2.35 -12.79
CA GLY A 424 -24.13 1.31 -13.79
C GLY A 424 -22.79 1.46 -14.50
N GLU A 425 -22.43 2.67 -14.91
CA GLU A 425 -21.13 2.94 -15.56
C GLU A 425 -19.96 2.60 -14.63
N VAL A 426 -20.08 2.93 -13.33
CA VAL A 426 -19.09 2.56 -12.31
C VAL A 426 -18.98 1.05 -12.16
N LEU A 427 -20.12 0.36 -11.97
CA LEU A 427 -20.12 -1.10 -11.84
C LEU A 427 -19.51 -1.78 -13.07
N TYR A 428 -19.94 -1.40 -14.28
CA TYR A 428 -19.43 -1.97 -15.52
C TYR A 428 -17.91 -1.79 -15.62
N THR A 429 -17.46 -0.54 -15.52
CA THR A 429 -16.04 -0.20 -15.68
C THR A 429 -15.18 -0.91 -14.63
N MET A 430 -15.62 -0.95 -13.37
CA MET A 430 -14.84 -1.54 -12.29
C MET A 430 -14.83 -3.07 -12.34
N ILE A 431 -15.94 -3.71 -12.74
CA ILE A 431 -15.97 -5.16 -12.96
C ILE A 431 -15.03 -5.54 -14.10
N MET A 432 -15.15 -4.86 -15.24
CA MET A 432 -14.36 -5.17 -16.43
C MET A 432 -12.86 -4.90 -16.25
N ASP A 433 -12.46 -4.00 -15.34
CA ASP A 433 -11.05 -3.72 -15.05
C ASP A 433 -10.48 -4.59 -13.91
N GLU A 434 -11.17 -4.73 -12.77
CA GLU A 434 -10.65 -5.51 -11.63
C GLU A 434 -10.71 -7.02 -11.87
N PHE A 435 -11.61 -7.46 -12.75
CA PHE A 435 -11.86 -8.88 -13.05
C PHE A 435 -11.65 -9.21 -14.54
N ASP A 436 -10.84 -8.42 -15.25
CA ASP A 436 -10.53 -8.57 -16.68
C ASP A 436 -10.04 -9.98 -17.07
N ALA A 437 -9.41 -10.68 -16.14
CA ALA A 437 -8.89 -12.03 -16.33
C ALA A 437 -9.98 -13.11 -16.34
N VAL A 438 -11.19 -12.81 -15.84
CA VAL A 438 -12.28 -13.78 -15.64
C VAL A 438 -13.63 -13.33 -16.20
N VAL A 439 -13.89 -12.03 -16.33
CA VAL A 439 -15.12 -11.46 -16.90
C VAL A 439 -14.83 -10.90 -18.30
N ASP A 440 -15.53 -11.43 -19.30
CA ASP A 440 -15.45 -10.99 -20.70
C ASP A 440 -16.63 -10.08 -21.09
N LYS A 441 -17.79 -10.21 -20.43
CA LYS A 441 -18.98 -9.36 -20.64
C LYS A 441 -19.70 -9.05 -19.33
N CYS A 442 -20.30 -7.87 -19.26
CA CYS A 442 -21.09 -7.43 -18.11
C CYS A 442 -22.36 -6.67 -18.52
N GLN A 443 -23.49 -7.05 -17.93
CA GLN A 443 -24.79 -6.37 -18.05
C GLN A 443 -25.33 -6.04 -16.66
N ILE A 444 -25.88 -4.84 -16.50
CA ILE A 444 -26.41 -4.33 -15.24
C ILE A 444 -27.87 -3.93 -15.42
N THR A 445 -28.72 -4.41 -14.52
CA THR A 445 -30.13 -4.04 -14.46
C THR A 445 -30.45 -3.48 -13.07
N PHE A 446 -30.87 -2.22 -13.03
CA PHE A 446 -31.43 -1.60 -11.83
C PHE A 446 -32.95 -1.70 -11.90
N ILE A 447 -33.56 -2.25 -10.87
CA ILE A 447 -35.02 -2.36 -10.72
C ILE A 447 -35.43 -1.43 -9.58
N THR A 448 -36.13 -0.36 -9.93
CA THR A 448 -36.67 0.63 -8.98
C THR A 448 -38.19 0.57 -8.89
N ASP A 449 -38.85 -0.12 -9.84
CA ASP A 449 -40.26 -0.45 -9.74
C ASP A 449 -40.52 -1.33 -8.49
N PRO A 450 -41.42 -0.92 -7.58
CA PRO A 450 -41.67 -1.66 -6.34
C PRO A 450 -42.14 -3.11 -6.54
N ALA A 451 -42.99 -3.37 -7.52
CA ALA A 451 -43.62 -4.67 -7.71
C ALA A 451 -42.67 -5.68 -8.39
N LYS A 452 -41.72 -5.19 -9.18
CA LYS A 452 -40.66 -6.01 -9.78
C LYS A 452 -39.47 -6.24 -8.84
N ALA A 453 -39.26 -5.34 -7.88
CA ALA A 453 -38.20 -5.45 -6.90
C ALA A 453 -38.51 -6.51 -5.83
N GLU A 454 -39.78 -6.65 -5.42
CA GLU A 454 -40.30 -7.76 -4.59
C GLU A 454 -40.21 -9.11 -5.32
#